data_AF-A0A0G0MBR6-F1
#
_entry.id   AF-A0A0G0MBR6-F1
#
_cell.length_a   1.000
_cell.length_b   1.000
_cell.length_c   1.000
_cell.angle_alpha   90.00
_cell.angle_beta   90.00
_cell.angle_gamma   90.00
#
_symmetry.space_group_name_H-M   'P 1'
#
loop_
_entity.id
_entity.type
_entity.pdbx_description
1 polymer ?
#
loop_
_entity_poly.entity_id
_entity_poly.type
_entity_poly.pdbx_seq_one_letter_code
_entity_poly.pdbx_strand_id
1 'polypeptide(L)'
;KPHADALRKMEADILAFQNRIKLIESELIKKAAAIVSGEKELIGLLDVAGRRIRQFYMRSTKSNPVFIFLSSTNVGSALRSYGYQQAITNEDKKVITQTALLVKDLEDKKKALEGEKTTLASMKEDVDRRAVSIRKLVGDASAYQTKLSGFIASLSSQQQAFLGAKLSSLNLPTSLGAGPLYCTDDRKLDPGFSPGFAFFTFGIPHRVGMNQYGALGRANSGKGAEDILRAYFNDFEFVSGKEGETIFVKGTNEFGQSFNESMNIEEYMKHVHEMPTSWPQSALQAQAIAARSYGLAIQKAKGYVLPSQSDQVVKKETNAQSWIDAVNTTRGKIMAQGGNPIKAWFSSTDGGYTYNSGDVWTTTTSYTKRMRDADGEVNSFSDLMAKAYDRDSPCFYAAQGWRSNYGKSAWLKSEEVADIVNVILLARSDSSVRPHLYQPDKPNPEGTDSWSADRVKQELRNKSITPLNNVSSVSVTGVDFGVGRTTQINISGDGGSVSFDGDEFRNYFNIRAPANIQIVGPLFNIERK
;
A
#
# COMPACT_ATOMS: atom_id res chain seq x y z
N LYS A 1 -1.11 -0.63 -12.10
CA LYS A 1 0.07 -1.54 -11.98
C LYS A 1 0.56 -1.76 -13.41
N PRO A 2 1.59 -1.03 -13.87
CA PRO A 2 1.92 -0.89 -15.30
C PRO A 2 2.06 -2.22 -16.06
N HIS A 3 2.60 -3.25 -15.41
CA HIS A 3 2.81 -4.58 -16.00
C HIS A 3 1.53 -5.41 -16.15
N ALA A 4 0.56 -5.28 -15.24
CA ALA A 4 -0.73 -5.96 -15.36
C ALA A 4 -1.58 -5.35 -16.48
N ASP A 5 -1.44 -4.05 -16.70
CA ASP A 5 -2.14 -3.32 -17.76
C ASP A 5 -1.51 -3.62 -19.14
N ALA A 6 -0.18 -3.74 -19.21
CA ALA A 6 0.53 -4.23 -20.40
C ALA A 6 0.19 -5.69 -20.75
N LEU A 7 -0.04 -6.54 -19.73
CA LEU A 7 -0.45 -7.92 -19.91
C LEU A 7 -1.84 -8.03 -20.55
N ARG A 8 -2.84 -7.32 -19.99
CA ARG A 8 -4.19 -7.30 -20.57
C ARG A 8 -4.18 -6.78 -22.00
N LYS A 9 -3.29 -5.83 -22.31
CA LYS A 9 -3.10 -5.32 -23.66
C LYS A 9 -2.55 -6.38 -24.61
N MET A 10 -1.53 -7.14 -24.21
CA MET A 10 -0.98 -8.22 -25.04
C MET A 10 -1.97 -9.38 -25.25
N GLU A 11 -2.77 -9.73 -24.23
CA GLU A 11 -3.85 -10.72 -24.40
C GLU A 11 -4.95 -10.23 -25.35
N ALA A 12 -5.31 -8.95 -25.25
CA ALA A 12 -6.25 -8.32 -26.17
C ALA A 12 -5.71 -8.27 -27.61
N ASP A 13 -4.40 -8.01 -27.79
CA ASP A 13 -3.75 -8.02 -29.10
C ASP A 13 -3.74 -9.43 -29.71
N ILE A 14 -3.42 -10.48 -28.93
CA ILE A 14 -3.49 -11.88 -29.39
C ILE A 14 -4.92 -12.23 -29.84
N LEU A 15 -5.94 -11.86 -29.06
CA LEU A 15 -7.35 -12.07 -29.42
C LEU A 15 -7.72 -11.29 -30.69
N ALA A 16 -7.24 -10.06 -30.85
CA ALA A 16 -7.46 -9.27 -32.05
C ALA A 16 -6.81 -9.91 -33.29
N PHE A 17 -5.60 -10.45 -33.18
CA PHE A 17 -4.94 -11.19 -34.26
C PHE A 17 -5.69 -12.48 -34.61
N GLN A 18 -6.14 -13.25 -33.62
CA GLN A 18 -6.95 -14.47 -33.85
C GLN A 18 -8.27 -14.14 -34.55
N ASN A 19 -8.92 -13.03 -34.19
CA ASN A 19 -10.14 -12.58 -34.86
C ASN A 19 -9.88 -12.14 -36.30
N ARG A 20 -8.77 -11.44 -36.58
CA ARG A 20 -8.35 -11.11 -37.95
C ARG A 20 -8.07 -12.35 -38.79
N ILE A 21 -7.41 -13.36 -38.22
CA ILE A 21 -7.18 -14.65 -38.89
C ILE A 21 -8.52 -15.30 -39.27
N LYS A 22 -9.51 -15.34 -38.36
CA LYS A 22 -10.85 -15.87 -38.66
C LYS A 22 -11.57 -15.12 -39.78
N LEU A 23 -11.43 -13.79 -39.83
CA LEU A 23 -11.98 -12.99 -40.92
C LEU A 23 -11.32 -13.34 -42.26
N ILE A 24 -9.99 -13.50 -42.27
CA ILE A 24 -9.25 -13.93 -43.47
C ILE A 24 -9.67 -15.35 -43.88
N GLU A 25 -9.81 -16.29 -42.93
CA GLU A 25 -10.34 -17.64 -43.19
C GLU A 25 -11.73 -17.58 -43.89
N SER A 26 -12.61 -16.70 -43.40
CA SER A 26 -13.94 -16.50 -44.00
C SER A 26 -13.87 -15.92 -45.42
N GLU A 27 -13.00 -14.95 -45.66
CA GLU A 27 -12.80 -14.37 -46.99
C GLU A 27 -12.19 -15.39 -47.99
N LEU A 28 -11.27 -16.25 -47.54
CA LEU A 28 -10.74 -17.34 -48.37
C LEU A 28 -11.82 -18.35 -48.77
N ILE A 29 -12.77 -18.65 -47.86
CA ILE A 29 -13.92 -19.51 -48.17
C ILE A 29 -14.79 -18.87 -49.27
N LYS A 30 -15.06 -17.56 -49.18
CA LYS A 30 -15.82 -16.84 -50.21
C LYS A 30 -15.09 -16.82 -51.55
N LYS A 31 -13.78 -16.55 -51.55
CA LYS A 31 -12.94 -16.61 -52.76
C LYS A 31 -12.96 -18.00 -53.39
N ALA A 32 -12.83 -19.06 -52.59
CA ALA A 32 -12.91 -20.44 -53.06
C ALA A 32 -14.27 -20.75 -53.71
N ALA A 33 -15.37 -20.33 -53.08
CA ALA A 33 -16.71 -20.50 -53.64
C ALA A 33 -16.90 -19.72 -54.96
N ALA A 34 -16.36 -18.50 -55.06
CA ALA A 34 -16.39 -17.71 -56.28
C ALA A 34 -15.61 -18.36 -57.43
N ILE A 35 -14.44 -18.97 -57.13
CA ILE A 35 -13.66 -19.73 -58.12
C ILE A 35 -14.45 -20.94 -58.61
N VAL A 36 -15.09 -21.70 -57.72
CA VAL A 36 -15.94 -22.85 -58.10
C VAL A 36 -17.12 -22.42 -58.98
N SER A 37 -17.75 -21.28 -58.69
CA SER A 37 -18.80 -20.71 -59.55
C SER A 37 -18.26 -20.33 -60.93
N GLY A 38 -17.11 -19.67 -60.99
CA GLY A 38 -16.44 -19.30 -62.23
C GLY A 38 -16.02 -20.52 -63.06
N GLU A 39 -15.50 -21.58 -62.43
CA GLU A 39 -15.19 -22.86 -63.09
C GLU A 39 -16.45 -23.47 -63.72
N LYS A 40 -17.60 -23.39 -63.05
CA LYS A 40 -18.89 -23.90 -63.56
C LYS A 40 -19.41 -23.11 -64.77
N GLU A 41 -19.32 -21.78 -64.73
CA GLU A 41 -19.74 -20.92 -65.85
C GLU A 41 -18.83 -21.11 -67.08
N LEU A 42 -17.53 -21.31 -66.84
CA LEU A 42 -16.54 -21.51 -67.89
C LEU A 42 -16.78 -22.77 -68.73
N ILE A 43 -17.38 -23.83 -68.16
CA ILE A 43 -17.73 -25.06 -68.90
C ILE A 43 -18.64 -24.75 -70.09
N GLY A 44 -19.67 -23.91 -69.88
CA GLY A 44 -20.58 -23.52 -70.97
C GLY A 44 -19.89 -22.65 -72.03
N LEU A 45 -19.01 -21.75 -71.60
CA LEU A 45 -18.24 -20.89 -72.51
C LEU A 45 -17.20 -21.67 -73.32
N LEU A 46 -16.59 -22.70 -72.75
CA LEU A 46 -15.65 -23.59 -73.45
C LEU A 46 -16.34 -24.45 -74.51
N ASP A 47 -17.57 -24.92 -74.26
CA ASP A 47 -18.35 -25.64 -75.29
C ASP A 47 -18.68 -24.71 -76.47
N VAL A 48 -19.15 -23.49 -76.20
CA VAL A 48 -19.42 -22.49 -77.24
C VAL A 48 -18.15 -22.11 -78.00
N ALA A 49 -17.04 -21.87 -77.30
CA ALA A 49 -15.75 -21.55 -77.92
C ALA A 49 -15.25 -22.72 -78.77
N GLY A 50 -15.33 -23.97 -78.29
CA GLY A 50 -14.94 -25.17 -79.03
C GLY A 50 -15.72 -25.34 -80.34
N ARG A 51 -17.04 -25.09 -80.31
CA ARG A 51 -17.87 -25.08 -81.52
C ARG A 51 -17.45 -23.99 -82.50
N ARG A 52 -17.17 -22.77 -82.01
CA ARG A 52 -16.71 -21.63 -82.83
C ARG A 52 -15.33 -21.88 -83.43
N ILE A 53 -14.37 -22.42 -82.67
CA ILE A 53 -13.03 -22.81 -83.15
C ILE A 53 -13.16 -23.80 -84.30
N ARG A 54 -14.00 -24.83 -84.14
CA ARG A 54 -14.23 -25.83 -85.20
C ARG A 54 -14.80 -25.19 -86.47
N GLN A 55 -15.80 -24.31 -86.34
CA GLN A 55 -16.40 -23.61 -87.48
C GLN A 55 -15.42 -22.64 -88.14
N PHE A 56 -14.65 -21.90 -87.35
CA PHE A 56 -13.58 -21.03 -87.82
C PHE A 56 -12.54 -21.83 -88.63
N TYR A 57 -12.08 -22.98 -88.11
CA TYR A 57 -11.13 -23.86 -88.80
C TYR A 57 -11.68 -24.43 -90.11
N MET A 58 -12.94 -24.89 -90.14
CA MET A 58 -13.58 -25.39 -91.36
C MET A 58 -13.70 -24.29 -92.42
N ARG A 59 -13.98 -23.06 -92.01
CA ARG A 59 -14.07 -21.90 -92.93
C ARG A 59 -12.69 -21.48 -93.43
N SER A 60 -11.69 -21.39 -92.57
CA SER A 60 -10.34 -20.99 -92.96
C SER A 60 -9.65 -21.99 -93.90
N THR A 61 -10.01 -23.28 -93.82
CA THR A 61 -9.45 -24.33 -94.68
C THR A 61 -10.17 -24.49 -96.02
N LYS A 62 -11.47 -24.15 -96.11
CA LYS A 62 -12.27 -24.32 -97.34
C LYS A 62 -12.53 -23.01 -98.11
N SER A 63 -12.37 -21.86 -97.49
CA SER A 63 -12.68 -20.56 -98.10
C SER A 63 -11.45 -19.93 -98.75
N ASN A 64 -11.36 -20.01 -100.09
CA ASN A 64 -10.44 -19.18 -100.84
C ASN A 64 -11.16 -17.87 -101.26
N PRO A 65 -10.68 -16.68 -100.85
CA PRO A 65 -11.32 -15.40 -101.19
C PRO A 65 -11.42 -15.16 -102.70
N VAL A 66 -10.50 -15.75 -103.48
CA VAL A 66 -10.55 -15.75 -104.94
C VAL A 66 -11.77 -16.53 -105.44
N PHE A 67 -12.13 -17.64 -104.80
CA PHE A 67 -13.30 -18.43 -105.18
C PHE A 67 -14.61 -17.69 -104.94
N ILE A 68 -14.72 -16.93 -103.84
CA ILE A 68 -15.92 -16.12 -103.53
C ILE A 68 -16.10 -15.01 -104.56
N PHE A 69 -15.00 -14.40 -105.00
CA PHE A 69 -15.00 -13.39 -106.05
C PHE A 69 -15.41 -14.01 -107.41
N LEU A 70 -14.82 -15.14 -107.78
CA LEU A 70 -15.12 -15.86 -109.04
C LEU A 70 -16.53 -16.46 -109.09
N SER A 71 -17.12 -16.84 -107.95
CA SER A 71 -18.48 -17.40 -107.89
C SER A 71 -19.58 -16.35 -107.76
N SER A 72 -19.24 -15.07 -107.61
CA SER A 72 -20.20 -13.99 -107.40
C SER A 72 -20.59 -13.31 -108.71
N THR A 73 -21.88 -12.99 -108.87
CA THR A 73 -22.40 -12.37 -110.10
C THR A 73 -22.14 -10.87 -110.19
N ASN A 74 -21.80 -10.19 -109.08
CA ASN A 74 -21.31 -8.82 -109.10
C ASN A 74 -20.38 -8.51 -107.91
N VAL A 75 -19.53 -7.49 -108.09
CA VAL A 75 -18.49 -7.11 -107.11
C VAL A 75 -19.09 -6.66 -105.76
N GLY A 76 -20.26 -6.02 -105.76
CA GLY A 76 -20.93 -5.56 -104.54
C GLY A 76 -21.40 -6.70 -103.63
N SER A 77 -21.91 -7.81 -104.20
CA SER A 77 -22.31 -9.00 -103.44
C SER A 77 -21.10 -9.83 -102.97
N ALA A 78 -20.02 -9.86 -103.77
CA ALA A 78 -18.74 -10.44 -103.40
C ALA A 78 -18.11 -9.76 -102.18
N LEU A 79 -18.01 -8.42 -102.24
CA LEU A 79 -17.44 -7.60 -101.17
C LEU A 79 -18.28 -7.69 -99.88
N ARG A 80 -19.62 -7.75 -100.00
CA ARG A 80 -20.51 -7.92 -98.85
C ARG A 80 -20.33 -9.30 -98.19
N SER A 81 -20.24 -10.37 -98.99
CA SER A 81 -20.05 -11.74 -98.51
C SER A 81 -18.67 -11.92 -97.85
N TYR A 82 -17.64 -11.33 -98.44
CA TYR A 82 -16.30 -11.26 -97.86
C TYR A 82 -16.31 -10.47 -96.53
N GLY A 83 -16.96 -9.30 -96.50
CA GLY A 83 -17.12 -8.49 -95.30
C GLY A 83 -17.85 -9.23 -94.16
N TYR A 84 -18.90 -10.00 -94.47
CA TYR A 84 -19.58 -10.84 -93.49
C TYR A 84 -18.69 -11.97 -92.95
N GLN A 85 -17.92 -12.64 -93.80
CA GLN A 85 -16.99 -13.68 -93.35
C GLN A 85 -15.87 -13.10 -92.47
N GLN A 86 -15.37 -11.91 -92.81
CA GLN A 86 -14.37 -11.21 -92.02
C GLN A 86 -14.94 -10.76 -90.67
N ALA A 87 -16.17 -10.26 -90.63
CA ALA A 87 -16.86 -9.91 -89.39
C ALA A 87 -17.06 -11.12 -88.47
N ILE A 88 -17.52 -12.26 -89.02
CA ILE A 88 -17.70 -13.51 -88.25
C ILE A 88 -16.37 -14.06 -87.74
N THR A 89 -15.32 -14.01 -88.57
CA THR A 89 -13.96 -14.41 -88.17
C THR A 89 -13.42 -13.55 -87.04
N ASN A 90 -13.62 -12.24 -87.11
CA ASN A 90 -13.19 -11.32 -86.06
C ASN A 90 -13.96 -11.56 -84.76
N GLU A 91 -15.25 -11.84 -84.85
CA GLU A 91 -16.07 -12.17 -83.67
C GLU A 91 -15.68 -13.53 -83.05
N ASP A 92 -15.41 -14.55 -83.88
CA ASP A 92 -14.92 -15.84 -83.37
C ASP A 92 -13.56 -15.69 -82.68
N LYS A 93 -12.61 -14.97 -83.28
CA LYS A 93 -11.31 -14.65 -82.66
C LYS A 93 -11.50 -13.94 -81.32
N LYS A 94 -12.38 -12.94 -81.27
CA LYS A 94 -12.69 -12.18 -80.05
C LYS A 94 -13.23 -13.09 -78.94
N VAL A 95 -14.21 -13.94 -79.24
CA VAL A 95 -14.79 -14.88 -78.25
C VAL A 95 -13.74 -15.88 -77.77
N ILE A 96 -12.93 -16.45 -78.67
CA ILE A 96 -11.86 -17.39 -78.32
C ILE A 96 -10.83 -16.74 -77.40
N THR A 97 -10.36 -15.53 -77.75
CA THR A 97 -9.40 -14.78 -76.94
C THR A 97 -9.99 -14.41 -75.58
N GLN A 98 -11.25 -13.98 -75.52
CA GLN A 98 -11.94 -13.67 -74.26
C GLN A 98 -12.05 -14.91 -73.36
N THR A 99 -12.45 -16.07 -73.91
CA THR A 99 -12.50 -17.33 -73.13
C THR A 99 -11.11 -17.76 -72.65
N ALA A 100 -10.07 -17.64 -73.49
CA ALA A 100 -8.70 -17.97 -73.09
C ALA A 100 -8.17 -17.04 -71.96
N LEU A 101 -8.51 -15.75 -72.01
CA LEU A 101 -8.19 -14.80 -70.95
C LEU A 101 -8.93 -15.13 -69.65
N LEU A 102 -10.19 -15.56 -69.71
CA LEU A 102 -10.96 -16.01 -68.55
C LEU A 102 -10.38 -17.28 -67.91
N VAL A 103 -9.95 -18.26 -68.73
CA VAL A 103 -9.24 -19.45 -68.23
C VAL A 103 -7.98 -19.04 -67.48
N LYS A 104 -7.20 -18.11 -68.06
CA LYS A 104 -5.95 -17.66 -67.46
C LYS A 104 -6.16 -16.90 -66.15
N ASP A 105 -7.13 -15.99 -66.12
CA ASP A 105 -7.54 -15.26 -64.91
C ASP A 105 -7.99 -16.21 -63.79
N LEU A 106 -8.74 -17.26 -64.11
CA LEU A 106 -9.19 -18.26 -63.14
C LEU A 106 -8.05 -19.13 -62.60
N GLU A 107 -7.10 -19.51 -63.46
CA GLU A 107 -5.87 -20.22 -63.07
C GLU A 107 -5.02 -19.34 -62.12
N ASP A 108 -4.85 -18.07 -62.45
CA ASP A 108 -4.08 -17.12 -61.64
C ASP A 108 -4.76 -16.88 -60.28
N LYS A 109 -6.11 -16.76 -60.24
CA LYS A 109 -6.89 -16.68 -59.00
C LYS A 109 -6.76 -17.93 -58.14
N LYS A 110 -6.75 -19.13 -58.73
CA LYS A 110 -6.56 -20.40 -58.01
C LYS A 110 -5.17 -20.51 -57.41
N LYS A 111 -4.14 -20.13 -58.18
CA LYS A 111 -2.75 -20.08 -57.71
C LYS A 111 -2.57 -19.06 -56.58
N ALA A 112 -3.19 -17.89 -56.70
CA ALA A 112 -3.19 -16.88 -55.64
C ALA A 112 -3.89 -17.39 -54.37
N LEU A 113 -5.05 -18.06 -54.50
CA LEU A 113 -5.78 -18.64 -53.37
C LEU A 113 -4.94 -19.69 -52.62
N GLU A 114 -4.25 -20.58 -53.33
CA GLU A 114 -3.37 -21.57 -52.69
C GLU A 114 -2.18 -20.89 -51.97
N GLY A 115 -1.59 -19.86 -52.57
CA GLY A 115 -0.55 -19.05 -51.91
C GLY A 115 -1.04 -18.34 -50.63
N GLU A 116 -2.25 -17.78 -50.67
CA GLU A 116 -2.89 -17.15 -49.51
C GLU A 116 -3.19 -18.18 -48.39
N LYS A 117 -3.64 -19.40 -48.73
CA LYS A 117 -3.86 -20.49 -47.76
C LYS A 117 -2.58 -20.94 -47.07
N THR A 118 -1.49 -21.13 -47.82
CA THR A 118 -0.18 -21.51 -47.26
C THR A 118 0.36 -20.43 -46.33
N THR A 119 0.25 -19.17 -46.73
CA THR A 119 0.67 -18.02 -45.92
C THR A 119 -0.14 -17.94 -44.62
N LEU A 120 -1.46 -18.13 -44.70
CA LEU A 120 -2.34 -18.11 -43.52
C LEU A 120 -2.02 -19.25 -42.53
N ALA A 121 -1.75 -20.46 -43.02
CA ALA A 121 -1.36 -21.58 -42.18
C ALA A 121 -0.07 -21.29 -41.40
N SER A 122 0.94 -20.71 -42.08
CA SER A 122 2.19 -20.28 -41.44
C SER A 122 1.99 -19.18 -40.41
N MET A 123 1.15 -18.18 -40.71
CA MET A 123 0.82 -17.10 -39.76
C MET A 123 0.09 -17.61 -38.53
N LYS A 124 -0.81 -18.59 -38.68
CA LYS A 124 -1.53 -19.22 -37.57
C LYS A 124 -0.59 -19.93 -36.62
N GLU A 125 0.32 -20.75 -37.17
CA GLU A 125 1.33 -21.45 -36.37
C GLU A 125 2.28 -20.49 -35.65
N ASP A 126 2.70 -19.40 -36.32
CA ASP A 126 3.59 -18.42 -35.70
C ASP A 126 2.91 -17.63 -34.57
N VAL A 127 1.65 -17.24 -34.76
CA VAL A 127 0.84 -16.57 -33.72
C VAL A 127 0.63 -17.50 -32.52
N ASP A 128 0.32 -18.77 -32.75
CA ASP A 128 0.10 -19.75 -31.68
C ASP A 128 1.39 -20.03 -30.88
N ARG A 129 2.54 -20.22 -31.56
CA ARG A 129 3.84 -20.36 -30.90
C ARG A 129 4.20 -19.15 -30.05
N ARG A 130 4.05 -17.95 -30.59
CA ARG A 130 4.33 -16.70 -29.86
C ARG A 130 3.37 -16.54 -28.67
N ALA A 131 2.10 -16.87 -28.82
CA ALA A 131 1.13 -16.81 -27.74
C ALA A 131 1.48 -17.76 -26.59
N VAL A 132 1.93 -18.98 -26.87
CA VAL A 132 2.39 -19.93 -25.84
C VAL A 132 3.64 -19.41 -25.11
N SER A 133 4.62 -18.91 -25.85
CA SER A 133 5.86 -18.36 -25.27
C SER A 133 5.59 -17.14 -24.37
N ILE A 134 4.75 -16.20 -24.84
CA ILE A 134 4.35 -15.02 -24.07
C ILE A 134 3.60 -15.42 -22.80
N ARG A 135 2.62 -16.34 -22.89
CA ARG A 135 1.87 -16.82 -21.71
C ARG A 135 2.77 -17.49 -20.68
N LYS A 136 3.78 -18.26 -21.12
CA LYS A 136 4.76 -18.89 -20.22
C LYS A 136 5.61 -17.86 -19.48
N LEU A 137 6.23 -16.92 -20.21
CA LEU A 137 7.05 -15.85 -19.62
C LEU A 137 6.25 -15.01 -18.61
N VAL A 138 4.98 -14.74 -18.92
CA VAL A 138 4.05 -14.04 -18.03
C VAL A 138 3.75 -14.86 -16.78
N GLY A 139 3.47 -16.15 -16.93
CA GLY A 139 3.22 -17.05 -15.81
C GLY A 139 4.41 -17.08 -14.83
N ASP A 140 5.62 -17.19 -15.35
CA ASP A 140 6.85 -17.20 -14.57
C ASP A 140 7.07 -15.86 -13.84
N ALA A 141 6.84 -14.72 -14.52
CA ALA A 141 6.94 -13.39 -13.93
C ALA A 141 5.89 -13.13 -12.82
N SER A 142 4.65 -13.57 -13.04
CA SER A 142 3.56 -13.45 -12.06
C SER A 142 3.78 -14.32 -10.83
N ALA A 143 4.30 -15.54 -11.01
CA ALA A 143 4.68 -16.43 -9.92
C ALA A 143 5.83 -15.84 -9.09
N TYR A 144 6.84 -15.25 -9.76
CA TYR A 144 7.93 -14.55 -9.08
C TYR A 144 7.43 -13.32 -8.31
N GLN A 145 6.54 -12.52 -8.89
CA GLN A 145 5.91 -11.38 -8.21
C GLN A 145 5.08 -11.80 -7.00
N THR A 146 4.37 -12.92 -7.08
CA THR A 146 3.58 -13.47 -5.95
C THR A 146 4.50 -13.94 -4.83
N LYS A 147 5.60 -14.62 -5.17
CA LYS A 147 6.65 -14.99 -4.18
C LYS A 147 7.29 -13.76 -3.55
N LEU A 148 7.65 -12.75 -4.35
CA LEU A 148 8.23 -11.49 -3.87
C LEU A 148 7.26 -10.74 -2.95
N SER A 149 5.99 -10.68 -3.29
CA SER A 149 4.95 -10.06 -2.45
C SER A 149 4.76 -10.82 -1.13
N GLY A 150 4.82 -12.17 -1.17
CA GLY A 150 4.82 -13.01 0.03
C GLY A 150 6.04 -12.79 0.92
N PHE A 151 7.24 -12.69 0.33
CA PHE A 151 8.45 -12.36 1.07
C PHE A 151 8.39 -10.95 1.67
N ILE A 152 7.92 -9.95 0.92
CA ILE A 152 7.72 -8.58 1.43
C ILE A 152 6.74 -8.57 2.61
N ALA A 153 5.64 -9.32 2.53
CA ALA A 153 4.66 -9.41 3.62
C ALA A 153 5.26 -10.10 4.87
N SER A 154 6.02 -11.19 4.69
CA SER A 154 6.71 -11.88 5.79
C SER A 154 7.78 -11.01 6.45
N LEU A 155 8.62 -10.37 5.63
CA LEU A 155 9.66 -9.42 6.06
C LEU A 155 9.05 -8.20 6.78
N SER A 156 7.87 -7.74 6.35
CA SER A 156 7.13 -6.66 7.03
C SER A 156 6.61 -7.10 8.41
N SER A 157 6.13 -8.34 8.54
CA SER A 157 5.63 -8.90 9.80
C SER A 157 6.76 -9.10 10.83
N GLN A 158 7.90 -9.68 10.40
CA GLN A 158 9.07 -9.83 11.26
C GLN A 158 9.64 -8.49 11.71
N GLN A 159 9.67 -7.50 10.82
CA GLN A 159 10.05 -6.13 11.17
C GLN A 159 9.09 -5.51 12.20
N GLN A 160 7.78 -5.66 12.02
CA GLN A 160 6.79 -5.18 12.99
C GLN A 160 6.95 -5.87 14.36
N ALA A 161 7.24 -7.17 14.38
CA ALA A 161 7.52 -7.90 15.61
C ALA A 161 8.80 -7.40 16.29
N PHE A 162 9.87 -7.14 15.55
CA PHE A 162 11.10 -6.54 16.07
C PHE A 162 10.87 -5.15 16.65
N LEU A 163 10.18 -4.28 15.91
CA LEU A 163 9.82 -2.93 16.36
C LEU A 163 8.92 -2.99 17.61
N GLY A 164 7.97 -3.91 17.63
CA GLY A 164 7.13 -4.18 18.79
C GLY A 164 7.94 -4.66 20.00
N ALA A 165 8.89 -5.57 19.82
CA ALA A 165 9.77 -6.05 20.89
C ALA A 165 10.69 -4.92 21.41
N LYS A 166 11.22 -4.08 20.52
CA LYS A 166 12.04 -2.92 20.88
C LYS A 166 11.21 -1.89 21.64
N LEU A 167 9.98 -1.63 21.21
CA LEU A 167 9.02 -0.76 21.93
C LEU A 167 8.71 -1.33 23.32
N SER A 168 8.41 -2.62 23.43
CA SER A 168 8.17 -3.30 24.71
C SER A 168 9.38 -3.22 25.65
N SER A 169 10.61 -3.28 25.11
CA SER A 169 11.84 -3.20 25.90
C SER A 169 12.11 -1.84 26.55
N LEU A 170 11.36 -0.79 26.16
CA LEU A 170 11.42 0.50 26.84
C LEU A 170 10.74 0.46 28.22
N ASN A 171 9.85 -0.52 28.46
CA ASN A 171 8.99 -0.57 29.64
C ASN A 171 8.27 0.76 29.89
N LEU A 172 7.75 1.37 28.81
CA LEU A 172 7.08 2.65 28.92
C LEU A 172 5.82 2.51 29.77
N PRO A 173 5.64 3.38 30.78
CA PRO A 173 4.41 3.40 31.55
C PRO A 173 3.24 3.74 30.61
N THR A 174 2.25 2.85 30.55
CA THR A 174 1.07 3.06 29.72
C THR A 174 -0.02 3.86 30.41
N SER A 175 -0.01 3.83 31.74
CA SER A 175 -0.90 4.59 32.61
C SER A 175 -0.13 5.18 33.80
N LEU A 176 -0.73 6.17 34.45
CA LEU A 176 -0.18 6.79 35.66
C LEU A 176 -0.33 5.91 36.92
N GLY A 177 -1.08 4.81 36.84
CA GLY A 177 -1.44 4.01 38.00
C GLY A 177 -0.44 2.96 38.43
N ALA A 178 0.44 2.52 37.52
CA ALA A 178 1.41 1.46 37.80
C ALA A 178 2.70 1.95 38.48
N GLY A 179 2.84 3.27 38.71
CA GLY A 179 4.03 3.88 39.31
C GLY A 179 4.26 5.31 38.82
N PRO A 180 5.29 6.01 39.34
CA PRO A 180 5.65 7.33 38.84
C PRO A 180 5.94 7.27 37.34
N LEU A 181 5.43 8.23 36.58
CA LEU A 181 5.77 8.37 35.16
C LEU A 181 7.22 8.83 35.03
N TYR A 182 8.12 7.96 34.56
CA TYR A 182 9.52 8.31 34.33
C TYR A 182 9.81 8.38 32.83
N CYS A 183 9.89 9.60 32.31
CA CYS A 183 10.64 9.87 31.08
C CYS A 183 11.82 10.76 31.43
N THR A 184 12.98 10.40 30.91
CA THR A 184 14.22 11.14 31.15
C THR A 184 14.33 12.28 30.15
N ASP A 185 14.52 13.50 30.66
CA ASP A 185 14.87 14.64 29.82
C ASP A 185 16.39 14.62 29.55
N ASP A 186 16.76 13.93 28.48
CA ASP A 186 18.15 13.72 28.09
C ASP A 186 18.91 15.02 27.76
N ARG A 187 18.22 16.15 27.56
CA ARG A 187 18.87 17.47 27.40
C ARG A 187 19.70 17.85 28.62
N LYS A 188 19.33 17.32 29.79
CA LYS A 188 20.03 17.54 31.07
C LYS A 188 21.20 16.57 31.29
N LEU A 189 21.33 15.54 30.45
CA LEU A 189 22.40 14.55 30.55
C LEU A 189 23.60 14.96 29.69
N ASP A 190 24.80 14.66 30.18
CA ASP A 190 26.04 14.80 29.40
C ASP A 190 26.48 13.42 28.87
N PRO A 191 26.44 13.21 27.55
CA PRO A 191 26.87 11.95 26.96
C PRO A 191 28.39 11.78 26.91
N GLY A 192 29.17 12.82 27.24
CA GLY A 192 30.64 12.77 27.21
C GLY A 192 31.25 12.84 25.81
N PHE A 193 30.48 13.29 24.81
CA PHE A 193 30.95 13.55 23.45
C PHE A 193 30.19 14.72 22.81
N SER A 194 30.82 15.36 21.82
CA SER A 194 30.22 16.41 20.98
C SER A 194 30.81 16.30 19.56
N PRO A 195 30.01 16.53 18.49
CA PRO A 195 28.58 16.83 18.53
C PRO A 195 27.74 15.61 18.93
N GLY A 196 26.65 15.87 19.66
CA GLY A 196 25.66 14.87 20.02
C GLY A 196 24.30 15.18 19.40
N PHE A 197 23.59 14.14 18.95
CA PHE A 197 22.25 14.25 18.39
C PHE A 197 21.28 13.33 19.14
N ALA A 198 20.10 13.82 19.49
CA ALA A 198 19.07 13.01 20.12
C ALA A 198 17.71 13.28 19.48
N PHE A 199 16.92 12.22 19.32
CA PHE A 199 15.63 12.26 18.64
C PHE A 199 14.53 12.14 19.69
N PHE A 200 13.84 13.24 19.94
CA PHE A 200 12.83 13.36 20.98
C PHE A 200 11.45 13.17 20.36
N THR A 201 10.63 12.33 21.00
CA THR A 201 9.24 12.07 20.61
C THR A 201 8.29 12.91 21.46
N PHE A 202 7.14 13.27 20.89
CA PHE A 202 6.04 13.86 21.64
C PHE A 202 5.03 12.80 22.10
N GLY A 203 4.83 12.70 23.43
CA GLY A 203 3.88 11.80 24.09
C GLY A 203 4.18 10.30 23.98
N ILE A 204 3.57 9.53 24.89
CA ILE A 204 3.54 8.06 24.97
C ILE A 204 2.28 7.60 25.75
N PRO A 205 1.74 6.38 25.53
CA PRO A 205 2.09 5.42 24.49
C PRO A 205 1.21 5.55 23.24
N HIS A 206 -0.03 5.05 23.29
CA HIS A 206 -0.89 4.81 22.13
C HIS A 206 -1.64 6.06 21.66
N ARG A 207 -1.88 7.03 22.55
CA ARG A 207 -2.49 8.33 22.20
C ARG A 207 -3.89 8.21 21.62
N VAL A 208 -4.67 7.26 22.15
CA VAL A 208 -6.03 6.94 21.67
C VAL A 208 -6.99 7.08 22.85
N GLY A 209 -8.02 7.89 22.65
CA GLY A 209 -9.01 8.18 23.68
C GLY A 209 -8.58 9.33 24.58
N MET A 210 -8.81 9.21 25.88
CA MET A 210 -8.56 10.30 26.83
C MET A 210 -7.08 10.40 27.23
N ASN A 211 -6.48 11.56 26.97
CA ASN A 211 -5.16 11.93 27.47
C ASN A 211 -5.27 12.32 28.96
N GLN A 212 -4.60 11.61 29.87
CA GLN A 212 -4.71 11.88 31.31
C GLN A 212 -4.11 13.25 31.68
N TYR A 213 -2.89 13.56 31.23
CA TYR A 213 -2.32 14.90 31.43
C TYR A 213 -3.09 15.99 30.67
N GLY A 214 -3.66 15.65 29.51
CA GLY A 214 -4.55 16.56 28.79
C GLY A 214 -5.84 16.86 29.57
N ALA A 215 -6.43 15.85 30.21
CA ALA A 215 -7.57 16.01 31.11
C ALA A 215 -7.22 16.88 32.33
N LEU A 216 -6.02 16.74 32.89
CA LEU A 216 -5.49 17.66 33.92
C LEU A 216 -5.42 19.10 33.40
N GLY A 217 -4.80 19.33 32.24
CA GLY A 217 -4.69 20.67 31.65
C GLY A 217 -6.06 21.31 31.37
N ARG A 218 -7.01 20.52 30.86
CA ARG A 218 -8.39 20.96 30.63
C ARG A 218 -9.13 21.25 31.93
N ALA A 219 -8.98 20.42 32.95
CA ALA A 219 -9.55 20.64 34.28
C ALA A 219 -9.00 21.92 34.92
N ASN A 220 -7.69 22.15 34.82
CA ASN A 220 -7.05 23.39 35.27
C ASN A 220 -7.53 24.62 34.51
N SER A 221 -8.00 24.42 33.27
CA SER A 221 -8.65 25.45 32.44
C SER A 221 -10.16 25.59 32.71
N GLY A 222 -10.65 25.01 33.81
CA GLY A 222 -12.04 25.13 34.27
C GLY A 222 -13.04 24.20 33.57
N LYS A 223 -12.59 23.21 32.78
CA LYS A 223 -13.50 22.26 32.12
C LYS A 223 -14.06 21.23 33.10
N GLY A 224 -15.35 20.95 32.98
CA GLY A 224 -16.03 19.88 33.72
C GLY A 224 -15.71 18.50 33.16
N ALA A 225 -16.04 17.45 33.92
CA ALA A 225 -15.75 16.06 33.55
C ALA A 225 -16.36 15.66 32.20
N GLU A 226 -17.61 16.05 31.95
CA GLU A 226 -18.28 15.73 30.68
C GLU A 226 -17.68 16.48 29.49
N ASP A 227 -17.28 17.75 29.68
CA ASP A 227 -16.61 18.53 28.63
C ASP A 227 -15.26 17.93 28.26
N ILE A 228 -14.51 17.44 29.26
CA ILE A 228 -13.25 16.72 29.05
C ILE A 228 -13.51 15.48 28.19
N LEU A 229 -14.48 14.65 28.55
CA LEU A 229 -14.78 13.43 27.78
C LEU A 229 -15.28 13.75 26.36
N ARG A 230 -16.14 14.75 26.19
CA ARG A 230 -16.59 15.21 24.86
C ARG A 230 -15.48 15.83 24.02
N ALA A 231 -14.40 16.29 24.64
CA ALA A 231 -13.22 16.70 23.88
C ALA A 231 -12.60 15.49 23.18
N TYR A 232 -12.36 14.39 23.91
CA TYR A 232 -11.60 13.22 23.45
C TYR A 232 -12.39 12.17 22.68
N PHE A 233 -13.71 12.08 22.89
CA PHE A 233 -14.56 11.06 22.27
C PHE A 233 -15.67 11.67 21.42
N ASN A 234 -16.07 10.95 20.37
CA ASN A 234 -17.20 11.27 19.51
C ASN A 234 -18.29 10.18 19.62
N ASP A 235 -19.45 10.42 19.00
CA ASP A 235 -20.47 9.40 18.73
C ASP A 235 -20.85 8.50 19.92
N PHE A 236 -20.84 9.06 21.13
CA PHE A 236 -21.21 8.39 22.37
C PHE A 236 -22.30 9.19 23.10
N GLU A 237 -23.01 8.51 23.98
CA GLU A 237 -23.98 9.09 24.90
C GLU A 237 -23.61 8.77 26.36
N PHE A 238 -23.96 9.66 27.27
CA PHE A 238 -23.86 9.35 28.70
C PHE A 238 -25.07 8.53 29.12
N VAL A 239 -24.82 7.35 29.70
CA VAL A 239 -25.85 6.48 30.27
C VAL A 239 -25.63 6.39 31.77
N SER A 240 -26.71 6.48 32.54
CA SER A 240 -26.73 6.30 34.00
C SER A 240 -27.44 4.98 34.37
N GLY A 241 -27.46 4.61 35.65
CA GLY A 241 -28.15 3.39 36.11
C GLY A 241 -27.31 2.12 35.96
N LYS A 242 -25.98 2.24 35.85
CA LYS A 242 -25.05 1.10 35.75
C LYS A 242 -24.42 0.68 37.07
N GLU A 243 -24.85 1.25 38.17
CA GLU A 243 -24.29 0.99 39.50
C GLU A 243 -24.54 -0.44 40.04
N GLY A 244 -25.48 -1.19 39.44
CA GLY A 244 -25.79 -2.58 39.79
C GLY A 244 -24.98 -3.63 39.02
N GLU A 245 -24.19 -3.21 38.02
CA GLU A 245 -23.42 -4.14 37.18
C GLU A 245 -22.33 -4.86 38.01
N THR A 246 -21.90 -6.04 37.54
CA THR A 246 -20.88 -6.85 38.19
C THR A 246 -19.67 -6.99 37.28
N ILE A 247 -18.47 -6.95 37.89
CA ILE A 247 -17.20 -7.16 37.20
C ILE A 247 -16.46 -8.33 37.82
N PHE A 248 -15.84 -9.17 36.99
CA PHE A 248 -15.01 -10.27 37.44
C PHE A 248 -13.55 -9.90 37.22
N VAL A 249 -12.77 -9.83 38.31
CA VAL A 249 -11.35 -9.48 38.25
C VAL A 249 -10.52 -10.75 38.40
N LYS A 250 -9.60 -10.97 37.45
CA LYS A 250 -8.79 -12.18 37.39
C LYS A 250 -7.33 -11.87 37.07
N GLY A 251 -6.41 -12.45 37.82
CA GLY A 251 -4.97 -12.40 37.54
C GLY A 251 -4.19 -11.74 38.67
N THR A 252 -2.93 -11.41 38.38
CA THR A 252 -2.01 -10.77 39.34
C THR A 252 -1.61 -9.42 38.80
N ASN A 253 -1.68 -8.39 39.65
CA ASN A 253 -1.25 -7.04 39.29
C ASN A 253 0.28 -6.87 39.39
N GLU A 254 0.78 -5.71 39.01
CA GLU A 254 2.20 -5.35 39.04
C GLU A 254 2.79 -5.32 40.46
N PHE A 255 1.94 -5.33 41.48
CA PHE A 255 2.30 -5.29 42.90
C PHE A 255 2.27 -6.67 43.56
N GLY A 256 2.07 -7.74 42.78
CA GLY A 256 2.04 -9.12 43.28
C GLY A 256 0.74 -9.50 43.98
N GLN A 257 -0.32 -8.68 43.87
CA GLN A 257 -1.63 -8.97 44.45
C GLN A 257 -2.46 -9.80 43.46
N SER A 258 -3.00 -10.93 43.91
CA SER A 258 -3.81 -11.83 43.10
C SER A 258 -5.31 -11.65 43.33
N PHE A 259 -6.07 -11.70 42.23
CA PHE A 259 -7.51 -11.52 42.14
C PHE A 259 -8.16 -12.72 41.45
N ASN A 260 -9.29 -13.18 41.97
CA ASN A 260 -10.14 -14.18 41.34
C ASN A 260 -11.56 -14.09 41.92
N GLU A 261 -12.16 -12.90 41.82
CA GLU A 261 -13.42 -12.60 42.50
C GLU A 261 -14.31 -11.67 41.67
N SER A 262 -15.62 -11.83 41.87
CA SER A 262 -16.64 -10.94 41.30
C SER A 262 -17.03 -9.91 42.33
N MET A 263 -17.20 -8.66 41.90
CA MET A 263 -17.62 -7.56 42.76
C MET A 263 -18.57 -6.62 42.04
N ASN A 264 -19.36 -5.87 42.81
CA ASN A 264 -20.17 -4.79 42.26
C ASN A 264 -19.25 -3.74 41.59
N ILE A 265 -19.67 -3.20 40.46
CA ILE A 265 -18.86 -2.27 39.66
C ILE A 265 -18.45 -1.03 40.46
N GLU A 266 -19.28 -0.54 41.38
CA GLU A 266 -18.96 0.67 42.14
C GLU A 266 -18.01 0.39 43.30
N GLU A 267 -17.99 -0.85 43.80
CA GLU A 267 -16.93 -1.29 44.70
C GLU A 267 -15.61 -1.43 43.95
N TYR A 268 -15.63 -2.12 42.80
CA TYR A 268 -14.47 -2.22 41.90
C TYR A 268 -13.87 -0.86 41.59
N MET A 269 -14.69 0.14 41.26
CA MET A 269 -14.21 1.47 40.92
C MET A 269 -13.41 2.13 42.05
N LYS A 270 -13.67 1.82 43.33
CA LYS A 270 -12.87 2.33 44.46
C LYS A 270 -11.46 1.72 44.51
N HIS A 271 -11.27 0.55 43.91
CA HIS A 271 -10.01 -0.17 43.83
C HIS A 271 -9.17 0.19 42.59
N VAL A 272 -9.65 1.11 41.74
CA VAL A 272 -8.94 1.58 40.54
C VAL A 272 -7.93 2.65 40.91
N HIS A 273 -6.68 2.50 40.46
CA HIS A 273 -5.54 3.36 40.81
C HIS A 273 -4.91 4.06 39.60
N GLU A 274 -5.68 4.37 38.54
CA GLU A 274 -5.13 4.79 37.24
C GLU A 274 -4.59 6.22 37.15
N MET A 275 -4.96 7.11 38.08
CA MET A 275 -4.67 8.54 37.97
C MET A 275 -4.30 9.15 39.33
N PRO A 276 -3.36 10.12 39.39
CA PRO A 276 -2.96 10.73 40.64
C PRO A 276 -4.15 11.41 41.34
N THR A 277 -4.37 11.05 42.60
CA THR A 277 -5.55 11.48 43.37
C THR A 277 -5.46 12.91 43.89
N SER A 278 -4.32 13.57 43.71
CA SER A 278 -4.11 15.01 43.97
C SER A 278 -4.64 15.91 42.85
N TRP A 279 -5.04 15.35 41.71
CA TRP A 279 -5.52 16.11 40.56
C TRP A 279 -6.95 16.66 40.78
N PRO A 280 -7.37 17.68 40.02
CA PRO A 280 -8.69 18.28 40.16
C PRO A 280 -9.83 17.26 40.05
N GLN A 281 -10.91 17.49 40.80
CA GLN A 281 -12.07 16.60 40.82
C GLN A 281 -12.69 16.38 39.44
N SER A 282 -12.73 17.39 38.56
CA SER A 282 -13.28 17.21 37.20
C SER A 282 -12.44 16.24 36.35
N ALA A 283 -11.12 16.21 36.51
CA ALA A 283 -10.27 15.20 35.88
C ALA A 283 -10.57 13.81 36.47
N LEU A 284 -10.57 13.68 37.81
CA LEU A 284 -10.87 12.41 38.51
C LEU A 284 -12.23 11.83 38.10
N GLN A 285 -13.25 12.68 37.97
CA GLN A 285 -14.58 12.30 37.53
C GLN A 285 -14.60 11.86 36.05
N ALA A 286 -13.88 12.56 35.16
CA ALA A 286 -13.75 12.14 33.77
C ALA A 286 -13.09 10.75 33.67
N GLN A 287 -12.00 10.54 34.41
CA GLN A 287 -11.33 9.25 34.50
C GLN A 287 -12.23 8.18 35.10
N ALA A 288 -13.02 8.47 36.14
CA ALA A 288 -13.93 7.50 36.74
C ALA A 288 -15.00 7.03 35.74
N ILE A 289 -15.58 7.94 34.96
CA ILE A 289 -16.56 7.60 33.91
C ILE A 289 -15.89 6.77 32.80
N ALA A 290 -14.71 7.19 32.31
CA ALA A 290 -13.97 6.47 31.28
C ALA A 290 -13.58 5.05 31.74
N ALA A 291 -12.98 4.93 32.93
CA ALA A 291 -12.56 3.67 33.51
C ALA A 291 -13.76 2.73 33.76
N ARG A 292 -14.90 3.22 34.26
CA ARG A 292 -16.12 2.42 34.42
C ARG A 292 -16.63 1.89 33.08
N SER A 293 -16.62 2.74 32.04
CA SER A 293 -17.05 2.37 30.69
C SER A 293 -16.13 1.29 30.09
N TYR A 294 -14.81 1.50 30.22
CA TYR A 294 -13.80 0.55 29.76
C TYR A 294 -13.93 -0.81 30.46
N GLY A 295 -13.98 -0.82 31.81
CA GLY A 295 -14.12 -2.05 32.58
C GLY A 295 -15.36 -2.87 32.19
N LEU A 296 -16.51 -2.23 32.02
CA LEU A 296 -17.73 -2.90 31.56
C LEU A 296 -17.64 -3.40 30.11
N ALA A 297 -17.00 -2.64 29.23
CA ALA A 297 -16.78 -3.06 27.84
C ALA A 297 -15.85 -4.28 27.75
N ILE A 298 -14.80 -4.33 28.57
CA ILE A 298 -13.89 -5.48 28.66
C ILE A 298 -14.56 -6.68 29.31
N GLN A 299 -15.31 -6.49 30.40
CA GLN A 299 -16.12 -7.54 31.02
C GLN A 299 -17.08 -8.17 30.02
N LYS A 300 -17.76 -7.36 29.20
CA LYS A 300 -18.66 -7.86 28.16
C LYS A 300 -17.91 -8.62 27.06
N ALA A 301 -16.71 -8.17 26.67
CA ALA A 301 -15.94 -8.76 25.58
C ALA A 301 -15.18 -10.03 25.98
N LYS A 302 -14.62 -10.09 27.19
CA LYS A 302 -13.72 -11.16 27.66
C LYS A 302 -14.32 -12.01 28.79
N GLY A 303 -15.32 -11.50 29.51
CA GLY A 303 -15.88 -12.10 30.73
C GLY A 303 -15.12 -11.78 32.01
N TYR A 304 -13.98 -11.07 31.93
CA TYR A 304 -13.16 -10.65 33.07
C TYR A 304 -12.31 -9.43 32.71
N VAL A 305 -11.81 -8.73 33.74
CA VAL A 305 -10.81 -7.68 33.65
C VAL A 305 -9.51 -8.12 34.30
N LEU A 306 -8.38 -7.88 33.62
CA LEU A 306 -7.05 -8.09 34.20
C LEU A 306 -6.69 -6.88 35.09
N PRO A 307 -6.22 -7.09 36.33
CA PRO A 307 -5.87 -6.02 37.27
C PRO A 307 -4.49 -5.41 36.95
N SER A 308 -4.18 -5.13 35.69
CA SER A 308 -2.88 -4.63 35.25
C SER A 308 -3.01 -3.62 34.12
N GLN A 309 -1.90 -2.97 33.74
CA GLN A 309 -1.77 -2.04 32.62
C GLN A 309 -2.26 -2.59 31.27
N SER A 310 -2.48 -3.90 31.18
CA SER A 310 -3.07 -4.52 29.99
C SER A 310 -4.57 -4.30 29.86
N ASP A 311 -5.28 -4.09 30.98
CA ASP A 311 -6.68 -3.68 31.02
C ASP A 311 -6.87 -2.49 31.96
N GLN A 312 -6.81 -2.69 33.28
CA GLN A 312 -6.97 -1.60 34.25
C GLN A 312 -6.22 -1.88 35.55
N VAL A 313 -5.46 -0.90 36.05
CA VAL A 313 -4.68 -1.00 37.29
C VAL A 313 -5.61 -0.98 38.50
N VAL A 314 -5.66 -2.11 39.20
CA VAL A 314 -6.54 -2.36 40.35
C VAL A 314 -5.72 -2.92 41.51
N LYS A 315 -6.01 -2.45 42.73
CA LYS A 315 -5.34 -2.91 43.96
C LYS A 315 -6.32 -3.43 45.00
N LYS A 316 -5.85 -4.26 45.93
CA LYS A 316 -6.72 -4.79 47.01
C LYS A 316 -7.16 -3.72 48.00
N GLU A 317 -6.32 -2.71 48.22
CA GLU A 317 -6.69 -1.54 48.98
C GLU A 317 -7.54 -0.57 48.16
N THR A 318 -8.49 0.09 48.81
CA THR A 318 -9.22 1.20 48.20
C THR A 318 -8.29 2.38 47.96
N ASN A 319 -8.58 3.17 46.92
CA ASN A 319 -7.83 4.37 46.59
C ASN A 319 -8.15 5.52 47.57
N ALA A 320 -7.43 6.64 47.47
CA ALA A 320 -7.60 7.81 48.32
C ALA A 320 -9.03 8.40 48.25
N GLN A 321 -9.42 9.10 49.32
CA GLN A 321 -10.78 9.65 49.45
C GLN A 321 -11.20 10.53 48.27
N SER A 322 -10.29 11.35 47.72
CA SER A 322 -10.60 12.20 46.57
C SER A 322 -10.99 11.41 45.32
N TRP A 323 -10.42 10.21 45.11
CA TRP A 323 -10.86 9.30 44.04
C TRP A 323 -12.23 8.68 44.37
N ILE A 324 -12.43 8.24 45.61
CA ILE A 324 -13.71 7.68 46.06
C ILE A 324 -14.84 8.71 45.86
N ASP A 325 -14.58 9.99 46.15
CA ASP A 325 -15.54 11.08 45.95
C ASP A 325 -15.89 11.26 44.46
N ALA A 326 -14.91 11.16 43.56
CA ALA A 326 -15.13 11.21 42.12
C ALA A 326 -15.94 10.00 41.62
N VAL A 327 -15.65 8.79 42.13
CA VAL A 327 -16.42 7.57 41.84
C VAL A 327 -17.87 7.73 42.30
N ASN A 328 -18.09 8.18 43.54
CA ASN A 328 -19.41 8.38 44.11
C ASN A 328 -20.21 9.47 43.38
N THR A 329 -19.56 10.57 43.02
CA THR A 329 -20.20 11.67 42.27
C THR A 329 -20.63 11.24 40.87
N THR A 330 -19.88 10.32 40.26
CA THR A 330 -20.16 9.78 38.92
C THR A 330 -20.81 8.40 38.95
N ARG A 331 -21.39 8.02 40.09
CA ARG A 331 -21.98 6.70 40.33
C ARG A 331 -22.88 6.27 39.18
N GLY A 332 -22.63 5.07 38.66
CA GLY A 332 -23.45 4.45 37.61
C GLY A 332 -23.40 5.15 36.25
N LYS A 333 -22.62 6.23 36.08
CA LYS A 333 -22.49 6.96 34.80
C LYS A 333 -21.37 6.37 33.96
N ILE A 334 -21.70 6.09 32.70
CA ILE A 334 -20.80 5.53 31.68
C ILE A 334 -20.96 6.28 30.34
N MET A 335 -20.02 6.04 29.44
CA MET A 335 -20.12 6.36 28.01
C MET A 335 -20.55 5.10 27.25
N ALA A 336 -21.58 5.22 26.41
CA ALA A 336 -22.14 4.12 25.63
C ALA A 336 -22.41 4.52 24.18
N GLN A 337 -22.52 3.52 23.31
CA GLN A 337 -22.97 3.65 21.93
C GLN A 337 -23.96 2.53 21.62
N GLY A 338 -25.19 2.89 21.22
CA GLY A 338 -26.27 1.93 20.99
C GLY A 338 -26.58 1.10 22.24
N GLY A 339 -26.58 1.73 23.42
CA GLY A 339 -26.81 1.08 24.72
C GLY A 339 -25.66 0.19 25.23
N ASN A 340 -24.55 0.08 24.50
CA ASN A 340 -23.40 -0.73 24.90
C ASN A 340 -22.26 0.17 25.42
N PRO A 341 -21.61 -0.17 26.56
CA PRO A 341 -20.44 0.57 27.03
C PRO A 341 -19.35 0.60 25.95
N ILE A 342 -18.76 1.78 25.72
CA ILE A 342 -17.63 1.92 24.78
C ILE A 342 -16.31 1.52 25.45
N LYS A 343 -15.32 1.08 24.67
CA LYS A 343 -13.94 0.93 25.16
C LYS A 343 -13.30 2.31 25.25
N ALA A 344 -13.60 3.01 26.34
CA ALA A 344 -13.11 4.35 26.64
C ALA A 344 -11.61 4.33 26.99
N TRP A 345 -10.76 4.09 25.99
CA TRP A 345 -9.32 4.05 26.16
C TRP A 345 -8.79 5.37 26.74
N PHE A 346 -7.71 5.27 27.51
CA PHE A 346 -6.99 6.42 28.03
C PHE A 346 -5.51 6.12 28.08
N SER A 347 -4.69 7.15 27.92
CA SER A 347 -3.22 7.08 27.98
C SER A 347 -2.67 8.21 28.84
N SER A 348 -1.48 8.01 29.40
CA SER A 348 -0.84 9.03 30.22
C SER A 348 -0.66 10.37 29.48
N THR A 349 0.03 10.37 28.32
CA THR A 349 0.47 11.60 27.65
C THR A 349 0.43 11.47 26.14
N ASP A 350 -0.32 12.32 25.46
CA ASP A 350 -0.52 12.16 24.01
C ASP A 350 0.42 13.03 23.16
N GLY A 351 1.15 13.96 23.77
CA GLY A 351 2.07 14.85 23.06
C GLY A 351 1.34 15.95 22.29
N GLY A 352 0.15 16.34 22.78
CA GLY A 352 -0.73 17.33 22.17
C GLY A 352 -1.54 16.83 20.97
N TYR A 353 -1.54 15.53 20.65
CA TYR A 353 -2.34 14.97 19.56
C TYR A 353 -2.89 13.58 19.89
N THR A 354 -4.19 13.40 19.69
CA THR A 354 -4.84 12.08 19.79
C THR A 354 -5.06 11.49 18.40
N TYR A 355 -5.18 10.18 18.31
CA TYR A 355 -5.41 9.45 17.08
C TYR A 355 -6.69 8.61 17.14
N ASN A 356 -7.20 8.24 15.97
CA ASN A 356 -8.27 7.25 15.90
C ASN A 356 -7.70 5.87 16.24
N SER A 357 -8.52 4.98 16.78
CA SER A 357 -8.09 3.61 17.10
C SER A 357 -7.58 2.86 15.87
N GLY A 358 -8.12 3.15 14.68
CA GLY A 358 -7.67 2.58 13.40
C GLY A 358 -6.31 3.08 12.91
N ASP A 359 -5.81 4.20 13.45
CA ASP A 359 -4.47 4.72 13.13
C ASP A 359 -3.37 3.94 13.88
N VAL A 360 -3.73 3.31 15.01
CA VAL A 360 -2.80 2.69 15.95
C VAL A 360 -2.99 1.17 16.01
N TRP A 361 -4.23 0.69 15.90
CA TRP A 361 -4.61 -0.71 15.96
C TRP A 361 -5.44 -1.12 14.74
N THR A 362 -5.64 -2.42 14.56
CA THR A 362 -6.47 -2.95 13.45
C THR A 362 -7.96 -2.69 13.63
N THR A 363 -8.40 -2.32 14.84
CA THR A 363 -9.81 -2.08 15.16
C THR A 363 -10.13 -0.60 15.07
N THR A 364 -11.03 -0.22 14.17
CA THR A 364 -11.55 1.14 14.06
C THR A 364 -12.83 1.30 14.87
N THR A 365 -12.96 2.43 15.55
CA THR A 365 -14.13 2.80 16.34
C THR A 365 -14.55 4.21 15.95
N SER A 366 -15.86 4.46 15.88
CA SER A 366 -16.37 5.81 15.57
C SER A 366 -16.21 6.79 16.72
N TYR A 367 -16.09 6.29 17.96
CA TYR A 367 -16.01 7.12 19.16
C TYR A 367 -14.60 7.62 19.50
N THR A 368 -13.55 7.11 18.84
CA THR A 368 -12.21 7.70 18.98
C THR A 368 -12.03 8.85 18.01
N LYS A 369 -11.13 9.76 18.35
CA LYS A 369 -10.99 11.03 17.65
C LYS A 369 -9.53 11.33 17.36
N ARG A 370 -9.26 11.71 16.12
CA ARG A 370 -8.04 12.42 15.76
C ARG A 370 -8.22 13.91 16.05
N MET A 371 -7.44 14.46 16.97
CA MET A 371 -7.51 15.89 17.28
C MET A 371 -6.19 16.43 17.82
N ARG A 372 -6.07 17.76 17.74
CA ARG A 372 -5.04 18.53 18.44
C ARG A 372 -5.55 18.89 19.83
N ASP A 373 -4.80 18.49 20.85
CA ASP A 373 -5.11 18.68 22.26
C ASP A 373 -4.35 19.87 22.85
N ALA A 374 -4.67 21.07 22.36
CA ALA A 374 -4.03 22.32 22.75
C ALA A 374 -5.03 23.47 22.91
N ASP A 375 -4.63 24.51 23.63
CA ASP A 375 -5.34 25.77 23.73
C ASP A 375 -5.06 26.66 22.49
N GLY A 376 -5.83 26.44 21.44
CA GLY A 376 -5.76 27.18 20.17
C GLY A 376 -4.83 26.58 19.13
N GLU A 377 -4.45 27.41 18.15
CA GLU A 377 -3.63 26.98 17.01
C GLU A 377 -2.16 26.75 17.39
N VAL A 378 -1.58 25.72 16.78
CA VAL A 378 -0.18 25.30 16.90
C VAL A 378 0.46 25.31 15.52
N ASN A 379 1.45 26.18 15.31
CA ASN A 379 2.15 26.30 14.03
C ASN A 379 3.66 26.05 14.15
N SER A 380 4.13 25.71 15.34
CA SER A 380 5.53 25.47 15.65
C SER A 380 5.66 24.52 16.85
N PHE A 381 6.85 23.93 17.03
CA PHE A 381 7.16 23.18 18.26
C PHE A 381 7.06 24.05 19.51
N SER A 382 7.41 25.33 19.41
CA SER A 382 7.28 26.27 20.52
C SER A 382 5.82 26.51 20.90
N ASP A 383 4.93 26.67 19.91
CA ASP A 383 3.49 26.73 20.17
C ASP A 383 3.00 25.45 20.85
N LEU A 384 3.45 24.29 20.37
CA LEU A 384 3.02 23.00 20.91
C LEU A 384 3.43 22.87 22.38
N MET A 385 4.69 23.14 22.70
CA MET A 385 5.21 23.13 24.07
C MET A 385 4.55 24.19 24.96
N ALA A 386 4.11 25.30 24.38
CA ALA A 386 3.45 26.36 25.14
C ALA A 386 1.95 26.12 25.33
N LYS A 387 1.25 25.43 24.44
CA LYS A 387 -0.23 25.41 24.39
C LYS A 387 -0.86 24.03 24.59
N ALA A 388 -0.11 22.94 24.44
CA ALA A 388 -0.66 21.60 24.64
C ALA A 388 -1.18 21.43 26.09
N TYR A 389 -2.34 20.79 26.24
CA TYR A 389 -2.94 20.58 27.56
C TYR A 389 -2.11 19.62 28.44
N ASP A 390 -1.28 18.77 27.81
CA ASP A 390 -0.40 17.81 28.48
C ASP A 390 1.07 18.24 28.52
N ARG A 391 1.38 19.52 28.23
CA ARG A 391 2.75 20.06 28.21
C ARG A 391 3.54 19.85 29.51
N ASP A 392 2.85 19.75 30.64
CA ASP A 392 3.45 19.56 31.96
C ASP A 392 3.77 18.09 32.27
N SER A 393 3.45 17.16 31.35
CA SER A 393 3.87 15.78 31.49
C SER A 393 5.38 15.63 31.36
N PRO A 394 6.05 14.85 32.24
CA PRO A 394 7.47 14.55 32.07
C PRO A 394 7.75 13.75 30.78
N CYS A 395 6.73 13.11 30.21
CA CYS A 395 6.81 12.38 28.95
C CYS A 395 6.31 13.17 27.74
N PHE A 396 5.99 14.46 27.92
CA PHE A 396 5.49 15.29 26.83
C PHE A 396 6.48 15.39 25.68
N TYR A 397 7.77 15.62 26.00
CA TYR A 397 8.86 15.72 25.04
C TYR A 397 10.09 15.01 25.59
N ALA A 398 10.34 13.78 25.13
CA ALA A 398 11.39 12.94 25.68
C ALA A 398 12.04 12.06 24.61
N ALA A 399 13.35 11.88 24.71
CA ALA A 399 14.08 10.85 23.97
C ALA A 399 13.78 9.48 24.59
N GLN A 400 13.61 8.46 23.75
CA GLN A 400 13.16 7.15 24.19
C GLN A 400 14.29 6.12 24.04
N GLY A 401 14.50 5.35 25.10
CA GLY A 401 15.57 4.38 25.22
C GLY A 401 16.86 4.97 25.79
N TRP A 402 17.82 4.11 26.09
CA TRP A 402 19.12 4.51 26.65
C TRP A 402 20.15 3.40 26.44
N ARG A 403 21.41 3.72 26.67
CA ARG A 403 22.53 2.76 26.68
C ARG A 403 23.32 2.91 27.97
N SER A 404 23.94 1.84 28.47
CA SER A 404 24.68 1.88 29.75
C SER A 404 25.82 2.89 29.76
N ASN A 405 26.37 3.18 28.59
CA ASN A 405 27.42 4.16 28.37
C ASN A 405 26.81 5.57 28.18
N TYR A 406 27.66 6.60 28.04
CA TYR A 406 27.23 7.93 27.61
C TYR A 406 26.12 8.56 28.49
N GLY A 407 26.32 8.49 29.81
CA GLY A 407 25.41 9.12 30.78
C GLY A 407 24.03 8.47 30.89
N LYS A 408 23.84 7.23 30.41
CA LYS A 408 22.53 6.56 30.36
C LYS A 408 21.49 7.34 29.55
N SER A 409 21.92 7.81 28.38
CA SER A 409 21.11 8.64 27.48
C SER A 409 20.86 7.97 26.12
N ALA A 410 19.98 8.59 25.34
CA ALA A 410 19.66 8.34 23.95
C ALA A 410 20.48 9.21 22.97
N TRP A 411 21.47 9.98 23.47
CA TRP A 411 22.37 10.75 22.61
C TRP A 411 23.16 9.84 21.68
N LEU A 412 23.26 10.21 20.41
CA LEU A 412 24.00 9.55 19.34
C LEU A 412 25.16 10.43 18.86
N LYS A 413 26.29 9.80 18.55
CA LYS A 413 27.43 10.47 17.90
C LYS A 413 27.13 10.78 16.44
N SER A 414 27.89 11.72 15.85
CA SER A 414 27.83 12.04 14.41
C SER A 414 27.96 10.81 13.51
N GLU A 415 28.86 9.89 13.84
CA GLU A 415 29.11 8.64 13.11
C GLU A 415 27.95 7.63 13.21
N GLU A 416 27.22 7.64 14.33
CA GLU A 416 26.06 6.75 14.54
C GLU A 416 24.86 7.25 13.74
N VAL A 417 24.65 8.56 13.69
CA VAL A 417 23.62 9.15 12.80
C VAL A 417 24.01 8.95 11.34
N ALA A 418 25.29 9.07 10.98
CA ALA A 418 25.77 8.81 9.63
C ALA A 418 25.48 7.36 9.18
N ASP A 419 25.67 6.39 10.07
CA ASP A 419 25.35 4.98 9.79
C ASP A 419 23.85 4.76 9.53
N ILE A 420 22.97 5.39 10.30
CA ILE A 420 21.52 5.34 10.06
C ILE A 420 21.16 5.93 8.69
N VAL A 421 21.76 7.07 8.32
CA VAL A 421 21.58 7.68 6.99
C VAL A 421 22.06 6.75 5.88
N ASN A 422 23.24 6.17 6.04
CA ASN A 422 23.83 5.25 5.06
C ASN A 422 22.96 4.00 4.86
N VAL A 423 22.37 3.48 5.94
CA VAL A 423 21.41 2.37 5.88
C VAL A 423 20.19 2.73 5.04
N ILE A 424 19.63 3.94 5.20
CA ILE A 424 18.48 4.39 4.40
C ILE A 424 18.87 4.53 2.92
N LEU A 425 20.02 5.16 2.65
CA LEU A 425 20.55 5.31 1.28
C LEU A 425 20.75 3.96 0.61
N LEU A 426 21.31 2.99 1.32
CA LEU A 426 21.56 1.66 0.79
C LEU A 426 20.24 0.93 0.53
N ALA A 427 19.28 1.00 1.45
CA ALA A 427 17.98 0.37 1.27
C ALA A 427 17.16 0.98 0.12
N ARG A 428 17.28 2.29 -0.12
CA ARG A 428 16.70 2.96 -1.30
C ARG A 428 17.31 2.47 -2.61
N SER A 429 18.63 2.23 -2.61
CA SER A 429 19.33 1.74 -3.80
C SER A 429 19.13 0.25 -4.04
N ASP A 430 18.96 -0.53 -2.99
CA ASP A 430 18.84 -1.99 -3.03
C ASP A 430 18.05 -2.50 -1.84
N SER A 431 16.75 -2.73 -2.05
CA SER A 431 15.87 -3.22 -0.99
C SER A 431 16.16 -4.68 -0.60
N SER A 432 16.94 -5.44 -1.39
CA SER A 432 17.23 -6.85 -1.09
C SER A 432 18.17 -7.02 0.10
N VAL A 433 18.95 -5.98 0.44
CA VAL A 433 19.91 -6.01 1.56
C VAL A 433 19.26 -5.73 2.92
N ARG A 434 17.98 -5.38 2.95
CA ARG A 434 17.23 -5.01 4.16
C ARG A 434 17.35 -6.00 5.32
N PRO A 435 17.37 -7.33 5.11
CA PRO A 435 17.63 -8.31 6.16
C PRO A 435 18.90 -8.07 6.98
N HIS A 436 19.90 -7.39 6.40
CA HIS A 436 21.18 -7.13 7.05
C HIS A 436 21.28 -5.75 7.72
N LEU A 437 20.25 -4.92 7.63
CA LEU A 437 20.30 -3.50 8.05
C LEU A 437 19.81 -3.24 9.48
N TYR A 438 19.54 -4.30 10.24
CA TYR A 438 19.21 -4.19 11.66
C TYR A 438 20.41 -3.70 12.48
N GLN A 439 20.16 -3.23 13.69
CA GLN A 439 21.19 -2.79 14.62
C GLN A 439 22.23 -3.90 14.89
N PRO A 440 23.53 -3.58 14.89
CA PRO A 440 24.59 -4.58 15.02
C PRO A 440 24.84 -5.05 16.45
N ASP A 441 24.29 -4.35 17.45
CA ASP A 441 24.50 -4.62 18.88
C ASP A 441 23.48 -5.62 19.47
N LYS A 442 22.58 -6.18 18.66
CA LYS A 442 21.59 -7.19 19.04
C LYS A 442 21.53 -8.32 18.01
N PRO A 443 21.06 -9.51 18.41
CA PRO A 443 20.78 -10.59 17.46
C PRO A 443 19.83 -10.12 16.36
N ASN A 444 20.14 -10.46 15.12
CA ASN A 444 19.32 -10.12 13.97
C ASN A 444 18.00 -10.92 14.02
N PRO A 445 16.83 -10.27 13.97
CA PRO A 445 15.53 -10.95 14.05
C PRO A 445 15.24 -11.88 12.86
N GLU A 446 15.91 -11.69 11.73
CA GLU A 446 15.74 -12.52 10.53
C GLU A 446 16.71 -13.72 10.49
N GLY A 447 17.54 -13.91 11.52
CA GLY A 447 18.47 -15.03 11.61
C GLY A 447 19.67 -14.96 10.66
N THR A 448 19.88 -13.79 10.03
CA THR A 448 21.04 -13.48 9.17
C THR A 448 22.05 -12.61 9.92
N ASP A 449 23.17 -12.24 9.28
CA ASP A 449 24.12 -11.29 9.86
C ASP A 449 23.62 -9.83 9.76
N SER A 450 23.82 -9.04 10.81
CA SER A 450 23.66 -7.58 10.77
C SER A 450 24.96 -6.92 10.30
N TRP A 451 24.90 -6.13 9.23
CA TRP A 451 26.09 -5.50 8.66
C TRP A 451 26.64 -4.38 9.55
N SER A 452 27.97 -4.36 9.70
CA SER A 452 28.67 -3.25 10.36
C SER A 452 28.55 -1.95 9.56
N ALA A 453 28.76 -0.81 10.21
CA ALA A 453 28.75 0.49 9.54
C ALA A 453 29.77 0.54 8.38
N ASP A 454 30.94 -0.08 8.55
CA ASP A 454 31.95 -0.14 7.48
C ASP A 454 31.50 -0.99 6.30
N ARG A 455 30.80 -2.10 6.55
CA ARG A 455 30.23 -2.93 5.49
C ARG A 455 29.15 -2.18 4.71
N VAL A 456 28.25 -1.46 5.40
CA VAL A 456 27.23 -0.61 4.76
C VAL A 456 27.89 0.45 3.87
N LYS A 457 28.93 1.14 4.37
CA LYS A 457 29.69 2.13 3.58
C LYS A 457 30.38 1.51 2.37
N GLN A 458 30.90 0.29 2.48
CA GLN A 458 31.49 -0.44 1.36
C GLN A 458 30.45 -0.74 0.27
N GLU A 459 29.27 -1.23 0.65
CA GLU A 459 28.20 -1.54 -0.31
C GLU A 459 27.66 -0.29 -1.02
N LEU A 460 27.58 0.85 -0.33
CA LEU A 460 27.26 2.13 -0.96
C LEU A 460 28.29 2.52 -2.02
N ARG A 461 29.59 2.40 -1.71
CA ARG A 461 30.68 2.69 -2.68
C ARG A 461 30.64 1.77 -3.89
N ASN A 462 30.35 0.48 -3.69
CA ASN A 462 30.16 -0.48 -4.79
C ASN A 462 29.03 -0.07 -5.74
N LYS A 463 28.04 0.67 -5.24
CA LYS A 463 26.91 1.22 -6.00
C LYS A 463 27.15 2.67 -6.46
N SER A 464 28.38 3.18 -6.37
CA SER A 464 28.76 4.56 -6.70
C SER A 464 27.98 5.63 -5.91
N ILE A 465 27.56 5.31 -4.69
CA ILE A 465 26.94 6.24 -3.74
C ILE A 465 27.98 6.63 -2.70
N THR A 466 28.19 7.93 -2.50
CA THR A 466 29.10 8.45 -1.48
C THR A 466 28.48 8.28 -0.09
N PRO A 467 29.09 7.49 0.81
CA PRO A 467 28.60 7.37 2.18
C PRO A 467 28.97 8.59 3.02
N LEU A 468 28.21 8.84 4.09
CA LEU A 468 28.60 9.77 5.15
C LEU A 468 29.49 9.05 6.16
N ASN A 469 30.57 9.69 6.62
CA ASN A 469 31.30 9.23 7.80
C ASN A 469 30.86 10.01 9.05
N ASN A 470 30.51 11.29 8.89
CA ASN A 470 30.10 12.15 9.98
C ASN A 470 28.95 13.07 9.57
N VAL A 471 27.98 13.21 10.45
CA VAL A 471 26.90 14.20 10.34
C VAL A 471 27.30 15.50 11.03
N SER A 472 27.14 16.62 10.32
CA SER A 472 27.40 17.98 10.81
C SER A 472 26.13 18.69 11.25
N SER A 473 24.97 18.36 10.66
CA SER A 473 23.68 18.92 11.05
C SER A 473 22.52 17.96 10.77
N VAL A 474 21.53 18.00 11.65
CA VAL A 474 20.25 17.30 11.52
C VAL A 474 19.16 18.31 11.84
N SER A 475 18.12 18.40 11.00
CA SER A 475 17.01 19.33 11.20
C SER A 475 15.70 18.76 10.72
N VAL A 476 14.62 18.99 11.47
CA VAL A 476 13.26 18.82 10.94
C VAL A 476 12.97 19.99 10.00
N THR A 477 12.69 19.70 8.73
CA THR A 477 12.35 20.73 7.72
C THR A 477 10.87 20.75 7.37
N GLY A 478 10.12 19.73 7.76
CA GLY A 478 8.68 19.64 7.52
C GLY A 478 7.94 19.01 8.70
N VAL A 479 6.87 19.68 9.14
CA VAL A 479 5.93 19.20 10.16
C VAL A 479 4.51 19.53 9.72
N ASP A 480 3.63 18.55 9.81
CA ASP A 480 2.18 18.75 9.75
C ASP A 480 1.64 18.87 11.18
N PHE A 481 1.53 20.11 11.66
CA PHE A 481 0.92 20.43 12.96
C PHE A 481 -0.60 20.25 12.94
N GLY A 482 -1.23 20.03 11.79
CA GLY A 482 -2.64 19.66 11.68
C GLY A 482 -2.91 18.30 12.30
N VAL A 483 -2.03 17.34 12.06
CA VAL A 483 -2.17 15.93 12.50
C VAL A 483 -1.07 15.46 13.44
N GLY A 484 -0.16 16.36 13.85
CA GLY A 484 0.94 16.02 14.75
C GLY A 484 1.88 15.00 14.13
N ARG A 485 2.50 15.34 13.00
CA ARG A 485 3.45 14.44 12.30
C ARG A 485 4.63 15.20 11.73
N THR A 486 5.83 14.68 11.95
CA THR A 486 7.04 15.12 11.25
C THR A 486 7.00 14.55 9.83
N THR A 487 7.01 15.41 8.81
CA THR A 487 6.88 15.01 7.40
C THR A 487 8.22 14.97 6.69
N GLN A 488 9.20 15.79 7.10
CA GLN A 488 10.49 15.84 6.45
C GLN A 488 11.64 16.13 7.43
N ILE A 489 12.74 15.41 7.24
CA ILE A 489 14.02 15.63 7.94
C ILE A 489 15.13 15.83 6.92
N ASN A 490 16.02 16.78 7.19
CA ASN A 490 17.21 17.04 6.39
C ASN A 490 18.48 16.78 7.21
N ILE A 491 19.40 16.03 6.63
CA ILE A 491 20.67 15.63 7.27
C ILE A 491 21.83 16.00 6.36
N SER A 492 22.83 16.66 6.91
CA SER A 492 24.04 17.08 6.20
C SER A 492 25.28 16.53 6.91
N GLY A 493 26.28 16.17 6.11
CA GLY A 493 27.56 15.65 6.58
C GLY A 493 28.64 15.77 5.52
N ASP A 494 29.76 15.09 5.75
CA ASP A 494 30.91 15.05 4.84
C ASP A 494 30.61 14.41 3.48
N GLY A 495 29.64 13.47 3.45
CA GLY A 495 29.16 12.81 2.23
C GLY A 495 28.10 13.60 1.45
N GLY A 496 27.69 14.80 1.91
CA GLY A 496 26.66 15.63 1.28
C GLY A 496 25.42 15.85 2.16
N SER A 497 24.35 16.35 1.55
CA SER A 497 23.06 16.58 2.22
C SER A 497 21.95 15.72 1.61
N VAL A 498 21.11 15.13 2.45
CA VAL A 498 20.01 14.26 2.04
C VAL A 498 18.77 14.55 2.86
N SER A 499 17.61 14.57 2.19
CA SER A 499 16.31 14.68 2.85
C SER A 499 15.53 13.36 2.80
N PHE A 500 14.78 13.10 3.87
CA PHE A 500 13.96 11.91 4.05
C PHE A 500 12.52 12.27 4.42
N ASP A 501 11.58 11.43 4.00
CA ASP A 501 10.25 11.42 4.60
C ASP A 501 10.37 11.06 6.09
N GLY A 502 9.57 11.69 6.94
CA GLY A 502 9.65 11.51 8.39
C GLY A 502 9.34 10.09 8.86
N ASP A 503 8.40 9.40 8.21
CA ASP A 503 8.07 8.01 8.56
C ASP A 503 9.16 7.05 8.06
N GLU A 504 9.70 7.27 6.86
CA GLU A 504 10.83 6.50 6.35
C GLU A 504 12.03 6.60 7.31
N PHE A 505 12.42 7.81 7.68
CA PHE A 505 13.52 8.02 8.61
C PHE A 505 13.24 7.36 9.96
N ARG A 506 12.05 7.56 10.54
CA ARG A 506 11.65 6.93 11.80
C ARG A 506 11.77 5.41 11.74
N ASN A 507 11.26 4.80 10.67
CA ASN A 507 11.24 3.34 10.53
C ASN A 507 12.67 2.77 10.45
N TYR A 508 13.55 3.39 9.67
CA TYR A 508 14.95 2.95 9.58
C TYR A 508 15.76 3.29 10.83
N PHE A 509 15.49 4.43 11.46
CA PHE A 509 16.06 4.78 12.76
C PHE A 509 15.74 3.68 13.78
N ASN A 510 14.49 3.25 13.88
CA ASN A 510 14.08 2.29 14.90
C ASN A 510 14.69 0.89 14.66
N ILE A 511 14.98 0.49 13.43
CA ILE A 511 15.67 -0.79 13.17
C ILE A 511 17.19 -0.72 13.39
N ARG A 512 17.80 0.46 13.19
CA ARG A 512 19.26 0.61 13.14
C ARG A 512 19.88 1.26 14.39
N ALA A 513 19.16 2.14 15.07
CA ALA A 513 19.65 2.83 16.25
C ALA A 513 20.08 1.83 17.34
N PRO A 514 21.20 2.08 18.04
CA PRO A 514 21.75 1.14 19.01
C PRO A 514 20.85 1.00 20.26
N ALA A 515 21.08 -0.08 21.00
CA ALA A 515 20.36 -0.43 22.23
C ALA A 515 18.84 -0.46 22.00
N ASN A 516 18.06 0.09 22.91
CA ASN A 516 16.61 0.24 22.77
C ASN A 516 16.20 1.67 22.33
N ILE A 517 17.14 2.48 21.84
CA ILE A 517 16.88 3.86 21.39
C ILE A 517 15.94 3.84 20.18
N GLN A 518 14.87 4.62 20.25
CA GLN A 518 13.86 4.65 19.19
C GLN A 518 13.04 5.95 19.20
N ILE A 519 12.35 6.20 18.10
CA ILE A 519 11.34 7.24 17.94
C ILE A 519 9.97 6.54 18.01
N VAL A 520 9.18 6.83 19.04
CA VAL A 520 7.94 6.09 19.36
C VAL A 520 6.72 6.68 18.65
N GLY A 521 6.81 7.92 18.16
CA GLY A 521 5.67 8.65 17.62
C GLY A 521 5.89 9.21 16.21
N PRO A 522 4.80 9.62 15.54
CA PRO A 522 4.87 10.30 14.26
C PRO A 522 5.38 11.74 14.38
N LEU A 523 5.22 12.37 15.54
CA LEU A 523 5.80 13.68 15.82
C LEU A 523 7.09 13.51 16.63
N PHE A 524 8.19 13.99 16.07
CA PHE A 524 9.49 14.03 16.73
C PHE A 524 10.29 15.26 16.30
N ASN A 525 11.19 15.69 17.17
CA ASN A 525 12.14 16.77 16.90
C ASN A 525 13.55 16.33 17.28
N ILE A 526 14.56 17.06 16.82
CA ILE A 526 15.97 16.74 17.08
C ILE A 526 16.56 17.79 18.01
N GLU A 527 17.26 17.30 19.03
CA GLU A 527 18.12 18.10 19.89
C GLU A 527 19.58 17.88 19.51
N ARG A 528 20.38 18.93 19.63
CA ARG A 528 21.82 18.92 19.34
C ARG A 528 22.60 19.42 20.54
N LYS A 529 23.73 18.79 20.81
CA LYS A 529 24.69 19.19 21.85
C LYS A 529 26.09 19.37 21.30
#